data_AF-A0A1G1IHF9-F1
#
_entry.id   AF-A0A1G1IHF9-F1
#
_cell.length_a   1.000
_cell.length_b   1.000
_cell.length_c   1.000
_cell.angle_alpha   90.00
_cell.angle_beta   90.00
_cell.angle_gamma   90.00
#
_symmetry.space_group_name_H-M   'P 1'
#
loop_
_entity.id
_entity.type
_entity.pdbx_description
1 polymer ?
#
loop_
_entity_poly.entity_id
_entity_poly.type
_entity_poly.pdbx_seq_one_letter_code
_entity_poly.pdbx_strand_id
1 'polypeptide(L)'
;MAQKFGNSRWVKEGWLDNRVGGCVVGRITFAVIGAVDLYLKGNFRGEIAGKAIRFNNPGFEDDDMAGHVIGDMENPQIGEVNLISFDPHPNLAPHPYIEWFSIQKNHYRIELQPQDARILSDGEAQALDRDSQALRDKLSSQVRSTRDREDSDWV
;
A
#
# COMPACT_ATOMS: atom_id res chain seq x y z
N MET A 1 6.47 19.89 -1.00
CA MET A 1 6.04 18.48 -0.94
C MET A 1 4.98 18.27 -1.99
N ALA A 2 5.21 17.42 -2.99
CA ALA A 2 4.20 17.10 -4.00
C ALA A 2 3.22 16.08 -3.38
N GLN A 3 1.97 16.50 -3.23
CA GLN A 3 0.90 15.60 -2.78
C GLN A 3 0.32 14.92 -4.01
N LYS A 4 0.52 13.60 -4.16
CA LYS A 4 -0.09 12.80 -5.24
C LYS A 4 -1.45 12.29 -4.76
N PHE A 5 -2.45 13.18 -4.74
CA PHE A 5 -3.81 12.85 -4.33
C PHE A 5 -4.57 12.05 -5.40
N GLY A 6 -5.43 11.14 -4.96
CA GLY A 6 -6.57 10.68 -5.76
C GLY A 6 -6.23 9.80 -6.95
N ASN A 7 -5.21 8.95 -6.84
CA ASN A 7 -4.75 8.08 -7.94
C ASN A 7 -5.59 6.81 -8.09
N SER A 8 -6.79 6.73 -7.52
CA SER A 8 -7.60 5.51 -7.55
C SER A 8 -7.83 5.03 -8.98
N ARG A 9 -8.13 5.93 -9.92
CA ARG A 9 -8.27 5.58 -11.35
C ARG A 9 -7.04 4.93 -11.98
N TRP A 10 -5.83 5.16 -11.47
CA TRP A 10 -4.61 4.50 -11.98
C TRP A 10 -4.23 3.26 -11.19
N VAL A 11 -5.01 2.90 -10.18
CA VAL A 11 -4.86 1.63 -9.46
C VAL A 11 -5.74 0.61 -10.14
N LYS A 12 -5.15 -0.51 -10.57
CA LYS A 12 -5.87 -1.62 -11.18
C LYS A 12 -6.40 -2.57 -10.11
N GLU A 13 -5.50 -3.14 -9.33
CA GLU A 13 -5.80 -4.16 -8.33
C GLU A 13 -4.66 -4.25 -7.32
N GLY A 14 -4.92 -4.93 -6.21
CA GLY A 14 -3.87 -5.20 -5.25
C GLY A 14 -4.34 -6.04 -4.08
N TRP A 15 -3.37 -6.46 -3.28
CA TRP A 15 -3.61 -7.12 -2.00
C TRP A 15 -2.65 -6.55 -0.96
N LEU A 16 -3.12 -6.46 0.28
CA LEU A 16 -2.32 -6.03 1.42
C LEU A 16 -2.55 -6.99 2.59
N ASP A 17 -1.49 -7.30 3.33
CA ASP A 17 -1.49 -8.25 4.45
C ASP A 17 -0.90 -7.60 5.70
N ASN A 18 -1.75 -7.41 6.72
CA ASN A 18 -1.39 -6.90 8.04
C ASN A 18 -1.57 -7.95 9.14
N ARG A 19 -1.61 -9.25 8.81
CA ARG A 19 -1.71 -10.31 9.83
C ARG A 19 -0.51 -10.37 10.78
N VAL A 20 0.65 -9.84 10.35
CA VAL A 20 1.81 -9.60 11.22
C VAL A 20 1.75 -8.17 11.74
N GLY A 21 1.51 -8.01 13.05
CA GLY A 21 1.39 -6.71 13.68
C GLY A 21 2.62 -5.83 13.49
N GLY A 22 2.39 -4.53 13.23
CA GLY A 22 3.40 -3.51 13.00
C GLY A 22 3.94 -3.45 11.57
N CYS A 23 3.49 -4.34 10.69
CA CYS A 23 3.93 -4.40 9.31
C CYS A 23 2.77 -4.68 8.34
N VAL A 24 2.68 -3.89 7.29
CA VAL A 24 1.84 -4.13 6.12
C VAL A 24 2.76 -4.48 4.96
N VAL A 25 2.52 -5.61 4.31
CA VAL A 25 3.14 -5.93 3.02
C VAL A 25 2.08 -6.14 1.97
N GLY A 26 2.45 -6.03 0.71
CA GLY A 26 1.54 -6.35 -0.36
C GLY A 26 2.04 -5.95 -1.72
N ARG A 27 1.14 -6.01 -2.69
CA ARG A 27 1.41 -5.60 -4.07
C ARG A 27 0.23 -4.85 -4.62
N ILE A 28 0.50 -3.74 -5.28
CA ILE A 28 -0.49 -2.94 -5.97
C ILE A 28 -0.03 -2.78 -7.42
N THR A 29 -0.93 -3.00 -8.37
CA THR A 29 -0.67 -2.79 -9.79
C THR A 29 -1.20 -1.42 -10.19
N PHE A 30 -0.32 -0.57 -10.71
CA PHE A 30 -0.65 0.76 -11.22
C PHE A 30 -0.55 0.83 -12.75
N ALA A 31 -1.27 1.77 -13.36
CA ALA A 31 -1.12 2.15 -14.76
C ALA A 31 0.33 2.54 -15.06
N VAL A 32 0.84 2.18 -16.24
CA VAL A 32 2.22 2.43 -16.74
C VAL A 32 3.35 1.78 -15.92
N ILE A 33 3.32 1.82 -14.59
CA ILE A 33 4.37 1.33 -13.69
C ILE A 33 4.28 -0.20 -13.53
N GLY A 34 3.07 -0.75 -13.59
CA GLY A 34 2.81 -2.15 -13.30
C GLY A 34 2.81 -2.46 -11.80
N ALA A 35 3.25 -3.67 -11.46
CA ALA A 35 3.23 -4.17 -10.08
C ALA A 35 4.30 -3.49 -9.21
N VAL A 36 3.86 -2.93 -8.08
CA VAL A 36 4.69 -2.31 -7.06
C VAL A 36 4.55 -3.09 -5.77
N ASP A 37 5.68 -3.55 -5.24
CA ASP A 37 5.76 -4.24 -3.94
C ASP A 37 5.77 -3.21 -2.81
N LEU A 38 5.02 -3.48 -1.73
CA LEU A 38 4.90 -2.61 -0.56
C LEU A 38 5.50 -3.26 0.68
N TYR A 39 6.24 -2.47 1.46
CA TYR A 39 6.63 -2.77 2.84
C TYR A 39 6.46 -1.51 3.69
N LEU A 40 5.38 -1.48 4.48
CA LEU A 40 5.01 -0.33 5.30
C LEU A 40 5.04 -0.69 6.79
N LYS A 41 5.64 0.17 7.59
CA LYS A 41 5.56 0.09 9.04
C LYS A 41 4.23 0.65 9.53
N GLY A 42 3.53 -0.08 10.39
CA GLY A 42 2.22 0.31 10.92
C GLY A 42 1.17 -0.79 10.76
N ASN A 43 -0.08 -0.44 10.98
CA ASN A 43 -1.21 -1.38 10.96
C ASN A 43 -2.41 -0.78 10.25
N PHE A 44 -3.29 -1.67 9.76
CA PHE A 44 -4.66 -1.30 9.43
C PHE A 44 -5.43 -0.90 10.70
N ARG A 45 -6.55 -0.19 10.52
CA ARG A 45 -7.45 0.24 11.60
C ARG A 45 -8.85 -0.32 11.39
N GLY A 46 -9.66 -0.27 12.45
CA GLY A 46 -11.06 -0.69 12.43
C GLY A 46 -11.21 -2.19 12.18
N GLU A 47 -12.24 -2.56 11.44
CA GLU A 47 -12.64 -3.95 11.17
C GLU A 47 -11.62 -4.79 10.40
N ILE A 48 -10.70 -4.13 9.69
CA ILE A 48 -9.65 -4.80 8.91
C ILE A 48 -8.34 -4.98 9.69
N ALA A 49 -8.24 -4.49 10.93
CA ALA A 49 -7.02 -4.62 11.74
C ALA A 49 -6.58 -6.09 11.89
N GLY A 50 -5.31 -6.37 11.59
CA GLY A 50 -4.77 -7.73 11.66
C GLY A 50 -5.27 -8.68 10.57
N LYS A 51 -5.87 -8.16 9.49
CA LYS A 51 -6.41 -8.96 8.38
C LYS A 51 -5.57 -8.78 7.10
N ALA A 52 -5.90 -9.61 6.11
CA ALA A 52 -5.47 -9.40 4.73
C ALA A 52 -6.68 -8.93 3.91
N ILE A 53 -6.45 -8.01 2.98
CA ILE A 53 -7.46 -7.48 2.08
C ILE A 53 -7.03 -7.66 0.64
N ARG A 54 -8.00 -7.71 -0.26
CA ARG A 54 -7.77 -7.61 -1.70
C ARG A 54 -8.74 -6.59 -2.28
N PHE A 55 -8.30 -5.90 -3.32
CA PHE A 55 -9.11 -4.96 -4.05
C PHE A 55 -8.86 -5.05 -5.55
N ASN A 56 -9.88 -4.68 -6.32
CA ASN A 56 -9.86 -4.58 -7.77
C ASN A 56 -10.72 -3.37 -8.14
N ASN A 57 -10.19 -2.44 -8.91
CA ASN A 57 -10.85 -1.18 -9.24
C ASN A 57 -11.45 -1.26 -10.67
N PRO A 58 -12.78 -1.30 -10.81
CA PRO A 58 -13.43 -1.29 -12.13
C PRO A 58 -13.22 0.03 -12.89
N GLY A 59 -12.96 1.13 -12.18
CA GLY A 59 -12.66 2.45 -12.75
C GLY A 59 -11.20 2.64 -13.12
N PHE A 60 -10.45 1.56 -13.37
CA PHE A 60 -9.06 1.61 -13.79
C PHE A 60 -8.91 2.19 -15.20
N GLU A 61 -8.04 3.17 -15.35
CA GLU A 61 -7.68 3.84 -16.60
C GLU A 61 -6.17 3.70 -16.81
N ASP A 62 -5.77 3.07 -17.93
CA ASP A 62 -4.37 2.99 -18.36
C ASP A 62 -4.16 4.04 -19.45
N ASP A 63 -3.86 5.28 -19.04
CA ASP A 63 -3.61 6.40 -19.93
C ASP A 63 -2.20 7.01 -19.75
N ASP A 64 -1.75 7.75 -20.75
CA ASP A 64 -0.41 8.36 -20.76
C ASP A 64 -0.22 9.39 -19.63
N MET A 65 -1.30 9.94 -19.06
CA MET A 65 -1.23 10.90 -17.96
C MET A 65 -0.71 10.23 -16.68
N ALA A 66 -0.97 8.93 -16.49
CA ALA A 66 -0.41 8.17 -15.38
C ALA A 66 1.12 8.23 -15.37
N GLY A 67 1.77 8.07 -16.54
CA GLY A 67 3.23 8.14 -16.65
C GLY A 67 3.80 9.49 -16.20
N HIS A 68 3.08 10.58 -16.42
CA HIS A 68 3.51 11.92 -16.01
C HIS A 68 3.35 12.18 -14.51
N VAL A 69 2.35 11.59 -13.86
CA VAL A 69 2.01 11.90 -12.46
C VAL A 69 2.58 10.88 -11.47
N ILE A 70 2.62 9.61 -11.84
CA ILE A 70 3.10 8.52 -10.99
C ILE A 70 4.34 7.81 -11.52
N GLY A 71 4.86 8.16 -12.70
CA GLY A 71 6.00 7.45 -13.32
C GLY A 71 7.32 7.50 -12.54
N ASP A 72 7.48 8.45 -11.62
CA ASP A 72 8.60 8.57 -10.67
C ASP A 72 8.35 7.84 -9.34
N MET A 73 7.27 7.07 -9.21
CA MET A 73 6.99 6.27 -8.01
C MET A 73 8.11 5.25 -7.77
N GLU A 74 8.59 5.19 -6.53
CA GLU A 74 9.61 4.24 -6.12
C GLU A 74 9.04 2.81 -6.17
N ASN A 75 9.83 1.86 -6.68
CA ASN A 75 9.48 0.44 -6.65
C ASN A 75 10.70 -0.35 -6.15
N PRO A 76 10.64 -0.97 -4.97
CA PRO A 76 9.49 -1.12 -4.07
C PRO A 76 9.10 0.17 -3.32
N GLN A 77 7.85 0.23 -2.87
CA GLN A 77 7.36 1.24 -1.94
C GLN A 77 7.67 0.82 -0.50
N ILE A 78 8.64 1.51 0.11
CA ILE A 78 9.02 1.33 1.50
C ILE A 78 8.59 2.58 2.27
N GLY A 79 7.97 2.42 3.44
CA GLY A 79 7.38 3.56 4.13
C GLY A 79 6.67 3.29 5.45
N GLU A 80 5.77 4.19 5.83
CA GLU A 80 4.94 4.12 7.03
C GLU A 80 3.46 4.30 6.67
N VAL A 81 2.60 3.48 7.28
CA VAL A 81 1.14 3.60 7.17
C VAL A 81 0.69 4.91 7.82
N ASN A 82 -0.09 5.71 7.10
CA ASN A 82 -0.81 6.83 7.70
C ASN A 82 -2.20 6.39 8.17
N LEU A 83 -3.01 5.88 7.24
CA LEU A 83 -4.34 5.33 7.50
C LEU A 83 -4.69 4.26 6.46
N ILE A 84 -4.99 3.05 6.94
CA ILE A 84 -5.61 2.01 6.11
C ILE A 84 -6.84 1.51 6.85
N SER A 85 -8.03 1.78 6.31
CA SER A 85 -9.34 1.47 6.94
C SER A 85 -10.41 1.30 5.87
N PHE A 86 -11.48 0.56 6.17
CA PHE A 86 -12.73 0.55 5.39
C PHE A 86 -13.79 1.50 5.95
N ASP A 87 -13.51 2.13 7.09
CA ASP A 87 -14.32 3.18 7.68
C ASP A 87 -13.37 4.30 8.15
N PRO A 88 -12.94 5.20 7.25
CA PRO A 88 -11.88 6.15 7.56
C PRO A 88 -12.34 7.33 8.43
N HIS A 89 -13.64 7.66 8.42
CA HIS A 89 -14.16 8.81 9.16
C HIS A 89 -15.66 8.68 9.43
N PRO A 90 -16.15 9.00 10.66
CA PRO A 90 -17.56 8.83 11.04
C PRO A 90 -18.56 9.68 10.24
N ASN A 91 -18.09 10.76 9.61
CA ASN A 91 -18.92 11.64 8.77
C ASN A 91 -18.83 11.30 7.27
N LEU A 92 -18.12 10.25 6.88
CA LEU A 92 -18.06 9.77 5.51
C LEU A 92 -18.75 8.41 5.41
N ALA A 93 -19.28 8.07 4.24
CA ALA A 93 -19.71 6.70 4.01
C ALA A 93 -18.49 5.77 4.13
N PRO A 94 -18.61 4.61 4.82
CA PRO A 94 -17.54 3.63 4.87
C PRO A 94 -17.07 3.25 3.47
N HIS A 95 -15.77 3.34 3.21
CA HIS A 95 -15.15 2.99 1.96
C HIS A 95 -13.66 2.63 2.17
N PRO A 96 -13.05 1.81 1.29
CA PRO A 96 -11.64 1.49 1.37
C PRO A 96 -10.76 2.72 1.16
N TYR A 97 -9.97 3.02 2.18
CA TYR A 97 -9.03 4.12 2.23
C TYR A 97 -7.64 3.56 2.55
N ILE A 98 -6.68 3.78 1.66
CA ILE A 98 -5.30 3.29 1.79
C ILE A 98 -4.36 4.48 1.63
N GLU A 99 -3.63 4.80 2.70
CA GLU A 99 -2.78 5.99 2.75
C GLU A 99 -1.47 5.71 3.49
N TRP A 100 -0.36 6.12 2.88
CA TRP A 100 0.98 5.92 3.42
C TRP A 100 1.94 7.03 2.98
N PHE A 101 3.05 7.12 3.71
CA PHE A 101 4.21 7.92 3.33
C PHE A 101 5.35 7.00 2.92
N SER A 102 6.04 7.29 1.82
CA SER A 102 7.32 6.61 1.52
C SER A 102 8.44 7.08 2.46
N ILE A 103 9.57 6.39 2.43
CA ILE A 103 10.79 6.82 3.13
C ILE A 103 11.23 8.24 2.72
N GLN A 104 11.01 8.62 1.45
CA GLN A 104 11.30 9.96 0.93
C GLN A 104 10.23 10.99 1.33
N LYS A 105 9.28 10.61 2.19
CA LYS A 105 8.15 11.44 2.64
C LYS A 105 7.19 11.84 1.51
N ASN A 106 7.22 11.11 0.39
CA ASN A 106 6.16 11.21 -0.62
C ASN A 106 4.86 10.64 -0.04
N HIS A 107 3.75 11.34 -0.26
CA HIS A 107 2.44 10.98 0.30
C HIS A 107 1.57 10.35 -0.79
N TYR A 108 1.03 9.17 -0.51
CA TYR A 108 0.18 8.42 -1.43
C TYR A 108 -1.16 8.09 -0.77
N ARG A 109 -2.22 8.21 -1.56
CA ARG A 109 -3.58 7.92 -1.14
C ARG A 109 -4.39 7.24 -2.25
N ILE A 110 -5.14 6.21 -1.87
CA ILE A 110 -6.07 5.48 -2.71
C ILE A 110 -7.41 5.42 -1.98
N GLU A 111 -8.47 5.81 -2.68
CA GLU A 111 -9.87 5.72 -2.22
C GLU A 111 -10.65 4.90 -3.25
N LEU A 112 -11.26 3.79 -2.82
CA LEU A 112 -12.02 2.90 -3.69
C LEU A 112 -13.50 2.92 -3.32
N GLN A 113 -14.36 2.37 -4.19
CA GLN A 113 -15.75 2.16 -3.82
C GLN A 113 -15.88 1.03 -2.79
N PRO A 114 -16.93 1.02 -1.94
CA PRO A 114 -17.11 0.01 -0.90
C PRO A 114 -17.04 -1.44 -1.38
N GLN A 115 -17.55 -1.71 -2.58
CA GLN A 115 -17.56 -3.04 -3.19
C GLN A 115 -16.23 -3.47 -3.83
N ASP A 116 -15.29 -2.54 -4.03
CA ASP A 116 -14.06 -2.77 -4.79
C ASP A 116 -12.95 -3.36 -3.92
N ALA A 117 -13.14 -3.43 -2.60
CA ALA A 117 -12.22 -4.10 -1.69
C ALA A 117 -12.97 -5.01 -0.70
N ARG A 118 -12.29 -6.08 -0.27
CA ARG A 118 -12.83 -7.01 0.72
C ARG A 118 -11.76 -7.59 1.61
N ILE A 119 -12.18 -7.98 2.81
CA ILE A 119 -11.40 -8.82 3.71
C ILE A 119 -11.33 -10.22 3.11
N LEU A 120 -10.14 -10.81 3.10
CA LEU A 120 -9.93 -12.17 2.62
C LEU A 120 -10.40 -13.18 3.67
N SER A 121 -10.97 -14.29 3.19
CA SER A 121 -11.17 -15.47 4.03
C SER A 121 -9.82 -16.08 4.44
N ASP A 122 -9.82 -16.93 5.47
CA ASP A 122 -8.58 -17.55 5.96
C ASP A 122 -7.85 -18.34 4.87
N GLY A 123 -8.58 -19.08 4.01
CA GLY A 123 -7.97 -19.83 2.91
C GLY A 123 -7.36 -18.93 1.83
N GLU A 124 -8.00 -17.80 1.52
CA GLU A 124 -7.45 -16.81 0.58
C GLU A 124 -6.24 -16.08 1.16
N ALA A 125 -6.26 -15.78 2.46
CA ALA A 125 -5.14 -15.18 3.17
C ALA A 125 -3.94 -16.15 3.24
N GLN A 126 -4.18 -17.44 3.48
CA GLN A 126 -3.13 -18.47 3.45
C GLN A 126 -2.45 -18.58 2.08
N ALA A 127 -3.19 -18.39 0.99
CA ALA A 127 -2.61 -18.37 -0.35
C ALA A 127 -1.59 -17.23 -0.55
N LEU A 128 -1.64 -16.18 0.27
CA LEU A 128 -0.68 -15.08 0.28
C LEU A 128 0.55 -15.34 1.14
N ASP A 129 0.57 -16.36 2.00
CA ASP A 129 1.61 -16.55 3.02
C ASP A 129 3.02 -16.55 2.42
N ARG A 130 3.21 -17.26 1.30
CA ARG A 130 4.49 -17.33 0.61
C ARG A 130 4.95 -15.96 0.12
N ASP A 131 4.06 -15.23 -0.55
CA ASP A 131 4.38 -13.93 -1.15
C ASP A 131 4.59 -12.87 -0.06
N SER A 132 3.72 -12.84 0.94
CA SER A 132 3.85 -11.98 2.11
C SER A 132 5.16 -12.22 2.86
N GLN A 133 5.54 -13.49 3.07
CA GLN A 133 6.81 -13.81 3.74
C GLN A 133 8.01 -13.40 2.88
N ALA A 134 8.00 -13.70 1.58
CA ALA A 134 9.05 -13.31 0.66
C ALA A 134 9.26 -11.79 0.61
N LEU A 135 8.17 -11.00 0.62
CA LEU A 135 8.25 -9.54 0.67
C LEU A 135 8.86 -9.05 1.99
N ARG A 136 8.47 -9.63 3.14
CA ARG A 136 9.05 -9.26 4.43
C ARG A 136 10.54 -9.56 4.48
N ASP A 137 10.95 -10.75 4.05
CA ASP A 137 12.35 -11.16 4.07
C ASP A 137 13.20 -10.29 3.13
N LYS A 138 12.70 -10.07 1.91
CA LYS A 138 13.39 -9.25 0.89
C LYS A 138 13.53 -7.80 1.34
N LEU A 139 12.42 -7.17 1.76
CA LEU A 139 12.36 -5.72 1.94
C LEU A 139 12.77 -5.24 3.34
N SER A 140 12.66 -6.09 4.37
CA SER A 140 13.14 -5.74 5.73
C SER A 140 14.66 -5.50 5.76
N SER A 141 15.42 -6.19 4.91
CA SER A 141 16.86 -5.99 4.77
C SER A 141 17.20 -4.61 4.20
N GLN A 142 16.42 -4.14 3.21
CA GLN A 142 16.60 -2.83 2.58
C GLN A 142 16.30 -1.69 3.55
N VAL A 143 15.25 -1.83 4.37
CA VAL A 143 14.90 -0.86 5.43
C VAL A 143 16.04 -0.67 6.43
N ARG A 144 16.72 -1.76 6.82
CA ARG A 144 17.88 -1.68 7.73
C ARG A 144 19.04 -0.93 7.07
N SER A 145 19.37 -1.28 5.83
CA SER A 145 20.44 -0.62 5.08
C SER A 145 20.21 0.88 4.86
N THR A 146 18.97 1.33 4.64
CA THR A 146 18.67 2.76 4.49
C THR A 146 18.78 3.51 5.82
N ARG A 147 18.37 2.89 6.93
CA ARG A 147 18.53 3.49 8.27
C ARG A 147 20.00 3.65 8.65
N ASP A 148 20.81 2.62 8.43
CA ASP A 148 22.24 2.68 8.75
C ASP A 148 22.95 3.80 7.97
N ARG A 149 22.46 4.12 6.76
CA ARG A 149 22.98 5.22 5.94
C ARG A 149 22.48 6.59 6.42
N GLU A 150 21.20 6.74 6.76
CA GLU A 150 20.68 8.00 7.32
C GLU A 150 21.36 8.35 8.66
N ASP A 151 21.61 7.36 9.53
CA ASP A 151 22.32 7.59 10.80
C ASP A 151 23.81 7.92 10.59
N SER A 152 24.42 7.45 9.49
CA SER A 152 25.83 7.72 9.16
C SER A 152 26.05 9.12 8.56
N ASP A 153 25.04 9.75 7.95
CA ASP A 153 25.15 11.10 7.39
C ASP A 153 25.10 12.21 8.47
N TRP A 154 24.97 11.83 9.75
CA TRP A 154 25.00 12.72 10.92
C TRP A 154 26.27 12.60 11.79
N VAL A 155 27.32 11.91 11.31
CA VAL A 155 28.61 11.75 12.01
C VAL A 155 29.71 12.63 11.39
#